data_AF-A0A7W5AAS6-F1
#
_entry.id   AF-A0A7W5AAS6-F1
#
_cell.length_a   1.000
_cell.length_b   1.000
_cell.length_c   1.000
_cell.angle_alpha   90.00
_cell.angle_beta   90.00
_cell.angle_gamma   90.00
#
_symmetry.space_group_name_H-M   'P 1'
#
loop_
_entity.id
_entity.type
_entity.pdbx_description
1 polymer ?
#
loop_
_entity_poly.entity_id
_entity_poly.type
_entity_poly.pdbx_seq_one_letter_code
_entity_poly.pdbx_strand_id
1 'polypeptide(L)'
;MYAAGTAHPGPAGGSAPAYPRGSQYGGEPGWPRIPRQHGAPGQNGGAGHPAAQRHPATWPAPDQAASEGPTQPLGTPPPPHPSSPDNPTGERAEAANEKNEDAQPAKVPKTPVKEPRAKVRKTPRRATVALAVLLSLLALAGSVAAVVLAWRTKEAKEEAPPSPAPAQSDGYRVSYAKEPLRIQLACAAVLHLDLDEPRADAAESLADLRYESRCGTQPPQLSLGPGAAGGSRHAGADTDAEGCDRAIRTSPLGQGLRVEVTKGTALCVLTAATPAELVLVEIVEVGGSGTAGLRATSWRMPRAR
;
A
#
# COMPACT_ATOMS: atom_id res chain seq x y z
N MET A 1 -22.33 3.23 -67.62
CA MET A 1 -21.13 3.18 -66.76
C MET A 1 -21.56 3.42 -65.33
N TYR A 2 -21.49 2.40 -64.48
CA TYR A 2 -21.12 2.37 -63.05
C TYR A 2 -21.44 0.96 -62.55
N ALA A 3 -20.40 0.23 -62.18
CA ALA A 3 -20.42 -1.20 -61.89
C ALA A 3 -20.86 -1.48 -60.44
N ALA A 4 -21.56 -2.59 -60.27
CA ALA A 4 -21.98 -3.15 -59.00
C ALA A 4 -20.79 -3.67 -58.18
N GLY A 5 -20.70 -3.27 -56.92
CA GLY A 5 -19.74 -3.81 -55.94
C GLY A 5 -20.39 -4.91 -55.11
N THR A 6 -19.95 -6.14 -55.30
CA THR A 6 -20.28 -7.30 -54.46
C THR A 6 -19.46 -7.30 -53.17
N ALA A 7 -20.14 -7.40 -52.03
CA ALA A 7 -19.52 -7.58 -50.72
C ALA A 7 -19.08 -9.04 -50.51
N HIS A 8 -17.82 -9.25 -50.15
CA HIS A 8 -17.29 -10.54 -49.67
C HIS A 8 -17.44 -10.65 -48.14
N PRO A 9 -17.95 -11.76 -47.59
CA PRO A 9 -17.81 -12.09 -46.18
C PRO A 9 -16.40 -12.65 -45.91
N GLY A 10 -15.68 -12.01 -44.99
CA GLY A 10 -14.39 -12.51 -44.47
C GLY A 10 -14.58 -13.67 -43.49
N PRO A 11 -13.65 -14.64 -43.45
CA PRO A 11 -13.77 -15.82 -42.59
C PRO A 11 -13.46 -15.52 -41.11
N ALA A 12 -14.26 -16.13 -40.26
CA ALA A 12 -13.96 -16.37 -38.85
C ALA A 12 -12.78 -17.34 -38.73
N GLY A 13 -11.79 -17.01 -37.91
CA GLY A 13 -10.61 -17.87 -37.70
C GLY A 13 -9.51 -17.20 -36.89
N GLY A 14 -9.83 -16.71 -35.69
CA GLY A 14 -8.83 -16.25 -34.72
C GLY A 14 -8.25 -17.43 -33.95
N SER A 15 -7.15 -17.96 -34.45
CA SER A 15 -6.33 -19.00 -33.80
C SER A 15 -5.85 -18.54 -32.42
N ALA A 16 -6.03 -19.38 -31.41
CA ALA A 16 -5.38 -19.24 -30.12
C ALA A 16 -3.84 -19.28 -30.30
N PRO A 17 -3.06 -18.45 -29.60
CA PRO A 17 -1.62 -18.59 -29.60
C PRO A 17 -1.24 -19.90 -28.89
N ALA A 18 -0.63 -20.80 -29.65
CA ALA A 18 0.09 -21.94 -29.12
C ALA A 18 1.25 -21.40 -28.25
N TYR A 19 1.21 -21.66 -26.95
CA TYR A 19 2.34 -21.41 -26.08
C TYR A 19 3.52 -22.30 -26.53
N PRO A 20 4.71 -21.73 -26.78
CA PRO A 20 5.89 -22.53 -27.02
C PRO A 20 6.22 -23.31 -25.74
N ARG A 21 6.25 -24.64 -25.90
CA ARG A 21 6.81 -25.58 -24.94
C ARG A 21 8.33 -25.37 -24.94
N GLY A 22 8.79 -24.40 -24.17
CA GLY A 22 10.18 -23.99 -24.07
C GLY A 22 10.85 -24.53 -22.82
N SER A 23 11.74 -25.50 -23.05
CA SER A 23 13.08 -25.56 -22.44
C SER A 23 13.19 -25.94 -20.96
N GLN A 24 13.49 -27.22 -20.74
CA GLN A 24 14.43 -27.64 -19.70
C GLN A 24 15.69 -26.77 -19.78
N TYR A 25 15.84 -25.82 -18.86
CA TYR A 25 17.14 -25.26 -18.51
C TYR A 25 17.61 -25.96 -17.23
N GLY A 26 18.16 -27.16 -17.42
CA GLY A 26 19.16 -27.71 -16.51
C GLY A 26 20.50 -27.09 -16.90
N GLY A 27 21.01 -26.21 -16.06
CA GLY A 27 22.26 -25.49 -16.31
C GLY A 27 22.56 -24.56 -15.16
N GLU A 28 22.99 -25.13 -14.03
CA GLU A 28 23.61 -24.37 -12.94
C GLU A 28 24.78 -23.55 -13.51
N PRO A 29 24.84 -22.22 -13.28
CA PRO A 29 26.07 -21.48 -13.44
C PRO A 29 27.03 -21.92 -12.32
N GLY A 30 28.02 -22.72 -12.70
CA GLY A 30 29.12 -23.12 -11.84
C GLY A 30 29.88 -21.88 -11.36
N TRP A 31 29.67 -21.52 -10.10
CA TRP A 31 30.56 -20.62 -9.39
C TRP A 31 31.96 -21.22 -9.31
N PRO A 32 33.02 -20.44 -9.54
CA PRO A 32 34.38 -20.92 -9.33
C PRO A 32 34.54 -21.33 -7.85
N ARG A 33 34.76 -22.63 -7.62
CA ARG A 33 35.19 -23.16 -6.33
C ARG A 33 36.50 -22.47 -5.96
N ILE A 34 36.46 -21.55 -5.02
CA ILE A 34 37.65 -21.07 -4.33
C ILE A 34 38.28 -22.28 -3.63
N PRO A 35 39.56 -22.61 -3.89
CA PRO A 35 40.20 -23.74 -3.24
C PRO A 35 40.26 -23.51 -1.73
N ARG A 36 39.62 -24.43 -1.01
CA ARG A 36 39.70 -24.61 0.44
C ARG A 36 41.17 -24.87 0.77
N GLN A 37 41.87 -23.89 1.35
CA GLN A 37 43.20 -24.14 1.90
C GLN A 37 43.04 -25.04 3.13
N HIS A 38 43.41 -26.31 2.98
CA HIS A 38 43.62 -27.23 4.08
C HIS A 38 44.86 -26.78 4.85
N GLY A 39 44.67 -26.00 5.91
CA GLY A 39 45.67 -25.80 6.94
C GLY A 39 45.90 -27.10 7.70
N ALA A 40 47.14 -27.59 7.67
CA ALA A 40 47.58 -28.81 8.34
C ALA A 40 47.45 -28.71 9.88
N PRO A 41 47.34 -29.86 10.58
CA PRO A 41 47.37 -29.91 12.04
C PRO A 41 48.83 -29.79 12.52
N GLY A 42 49.22 -28.61 12.98
CA GLY A 42 50.46 -28.39 13.72
C GLY A 42 50.27 -28.74 15.20
N GLN A 43 50.66 -29.96 15.59
CA GLN A 43 51.06 -30.27 16.96
C GLN A 43 52.37 -29.55 17.27
N ASN A 44 52.41 -28.81 18.37
CA ASN A 44 53.55 -28.56 19.28
C ASN A 44 52.95 -27.77 20.45
N GLY A 45 52.92 -28.29 21.67
CA GLY A 45 54.11 -28.63 22.45
C GLY A 45 54.45 -27.40 23.28
N GLY A 46 54.07 -27.42 24.56
CA GLY A 46 54.05 -26.24 25.43
C GLY A 46 55.42 -25.71 25.87
N ALA A 47 55.38 -24.53 26.47
CA ALA A 47 56.24 -24.10 27.56
C ALA A 47 55.62 -22.84 28.16
N GLY A 48 55.48 -22.81 29.48
CA GLY A 48 54.84 -21.71 30.19
C GLY A 48 55.62 -20.40 30.11
N HIS A 49 54.89 -19.30 30.28
CA HIS A 49 55.46 -18.06 30.79
C HIS A 49 54.45 -17.34 31.70
N PRO A 50 54.95 -16.58 32.69
CA PRO A 50 54.24 -16.26 33.92
C PRO A 50 53.33 -15.03 33.80
N ALA A 51 52.49 -14.91 34.81
CA ALA A 51 51.63 -13.77 35.11
C ALA A 51 52.35 -12.42 34.97
N ALA A 52 51.90 -11.62 34.01
CA ALA A 52 52.22 -10.20 33.91
C ALA A 52 50.97 -9.36 34.17
N GLN A 53 50.93 -8.84 35.40
CA GLN A 53 50.43 -7.53 35.84
C GLN A 53 49.31 -6.89 35.02
N ARG A 54 48.14 -6.81 35.69
CA ARG A 54 47.04 -5.91 35.37
C ARG A 54 47.52 -4.46 35.52
N HIS A 55 47.54 -3.70 34.43
CA HIS A 55 47.49 -2.25 34.49
C HIS A 55 46.03 -1.80 34.46
N PRO A 56 45.59 -0.89 35.36
CA PRO A 56 44.31 -0.24 35.22
C PRO A 56 44.37 0.72 34.01
N ALA A 57 43.46 0.54 33.06
CA ALA A 57 43.21 1.52 32.02
C ALA A 57 42.57 2.76 32.65
N THR A 58 43.40 3.73 33.02
CA THR A 58 42.97 5.09 33.32
C THR A 58 42.50 5.71 32.01
N TRP A 59 41.19 5.83 31.82
CA TRP A 59 40.62 6.64 30.75
C TRP A 59 40.92 8.11 31.05
N PRO A 60 41.57 8.86 30.14
CA PRO A 60 41.68 10.30 30.29
C PRO A 60 40.29 10.92 30.15
N ALA A 61 39.99 11.85 31.05
CA ALA A 61 38.81 12.71 30.97
C ALA A 61 38.76 13.42 29.60
N PRO A 62 37.57 13.66 29.03
CA PRO A 62 37.44 14.53 27.87
C PRO A 62 37.74 15.96 28.31
N ASP A 63 38.98 16.41 28.07
CA ASP A 63 39.33 17.82 28.12
C ASP A 63 38.46 18.56 27.10
N GLN A 64 37.71 19.53 27.63
CA GLN A 64 37.01 20.55 26.89
C GLN A 64 38.04 21.39 26.10
N ALA A 65 38.32 20.98 24.86
CA ALA A 65 38.87 21.88 23.87
C ALA A 65 37.72 22.74 23.33
N ALA A 66 37.42 23.82 24.06
CA ALA A 66 36.69 24.96 23.53
C ALA A 66 37.52 25.56 22.38
N SER A 67 37.18 25.19 21.14
CA SER A 67 37.54 26.01 19.99
C SER A 67 36.69 27.27 20.04
N GLU A 68 37.26 28.33 20.62
CA GLU A 68 36.81 29.70 20.47
C GLU A 68 36.92 30.10 18.99
N GLY A 69 35.87 29.80 18.22
CA GLY A 69 35.66 30.38 16.91
C GLY A 69 35.21 31.84 17.03
N PRO A 70 35.59 32.72 16.08
CA PRO A 70 35.29 34.14 16.16
C PRO A 70 33.79 34.39 16.21
N THR A 71 33.33 34.98 17.32
CA THR A 71 32.00 35.54 17.50
C THR A 71 31.73 36.54 16.38
N GLN A 72 30.94 36.13 15.37
CA GLN A 72 30.33 37.10 14.48
C GLN A 72 29.35 37.95 15.30
N PRO A 73 29.34 39.29 15.10
CA PRO A 73 28.41 40.15 15.80
C PRO A 73 26.97 39.70 15.51
N LEU A 74 26.16 39.67 16.57
CA LEU A 74 24.71 39.51 16.53
C LEU A 74 24.16 40.38 15.39
N GLY A 75 23.80 39.73 14.28
CA GLY A 75 23.03 40.36 13.23
C GLY A 75 21.72 40.84 13.84
N THR A 76 21.39 42.08 13.56
CA THR A 76 20.13 42.74 13.88
C THR A 76 18.97 41.79 13.63
N PRO A 77 17.98 41.68 14.54
CA PRO A 77 16.79 40.87 14.29
C PRO A 77 16.17 41.29 12.94
N PRO A 78 15.75 40.33 12.10
CA PRO A 78 15.04 40.66 10.88
C PRO A 78 13.80 41.49 11.24
N PRO A 79 13.43 42.49 10.42
CA PRO A 79 12.23 43.28 10.65
C PRO A 79 11.02 42.34 10.77
N PRO A 80 10.06 42.65 11.65
CA PRO A 80 8.85 41.85 11.77
C PRO A 80 8.19 41.77 10.40
N HIS A 81 7.95 40.54 9.93
CA HIS A 81 7.13 40.32 8.75
C HIS A 81 5.77 41.01 8.96
N PRO A 82 5.26 41.76 7.96
CA PRO A 82 3.94 42.34 8.06
C PRO A 82 2.93 41.21 8.27
N SER A 83 2.21 41.30 9.38
CA SER A 83 1.07 40.49 9.74
C SER A 83 0.21 40.24 8.51
N SER A 84 0.04 38.97 8.14
CA SER A 84 -1.00 38.61 7.20
C SER A 84 -2.34 39.05 7.78
N PRO A 85 -3.20 39.70 6.98
CA PRO A 85 -4.44 40.27 7.46
C PRO A 85 -5.35 39.19 8.05
N ASP A 86 -5.97 39.57 9.15
CA ASP A 86 -7.00 38.86 9.88
C ASP A 86 -7.96 38.13 8.94
N ASN A 87 -7.99 36.80 9.08
CA ASN A 87 -9.07 36.01 8.52
C ASN A 87 -10.26 36.19 9.46
N PRO A 88 -11.36 36.83 9.02
CA PRO A 88 -12.46 37.13 9.92
C PRO A 88 -13.11 35.83 10.38
N THR A 89 -13.21 35.73 11.70
CA THR A 89 -14.10 34.85 12.44
C THR A 89 -15.50 34.90 11.83
N GLY A 90 -15.85 33.88 11.06
CA GLY A 90 -17.20 33.61 10.61
C GLY A 90 -18.01 32.98 11.73
N GLU A 91 -18.33 33.78 12.74
CA GLU A 91 -19.48 33.58 13.60
C GLU A 91 -20.76 33.83 12.77
N ARG A 92 -21.88 33.16 13.09
CA ARG A 92 -23.26 33.35 12.55
C ARG A 92 -23.54 32.52 11.27
N ALA A 93 -24.55 31.67 11.17
CA ALA A 93 -25.85 31.65 11.85
C ALA A 93 -26.44 30.22 11.90
N GLU A 94 -26.89 29.80 13.08
CA GLU A 94 -28.17 29.10 13.20
C GLU A 94 -29.27 30.01 12.64
N ALA A 95 -29.95 29.56 11.60
CA ALA A 95 -31.25 30.08 11.23
C ALA A 95 -32.09 28.93 10.66
N ALA A 96 -33.08 28.54 11.45
CA ALA A 96 -34.31 27.96 10.94
C ALA A 96 -34.90 28.86 9.84
N ASN A 97 -35.31 28.27 8.73
CA ASN A 97 -36.56 28.60 8.02
C ASN A 97 -36.71 27.66 6.81
N GLU A 98 -37.74 26.82 6.78
CA GLU A 98 -39.10 27.16 6.35
C GLU A 98 -39.29 26.76 4.88
N LYS A 99 -39.84 25.54 4.74
CA LYS A 99 -40.97 25.23 3.87
C LYS A 99 -41.23 26.28 2.77
N ASN A 100 -40.74 26.01 1.55
CA ASN A 100 -41.22 26.71 0.35
C ASN A 100 -41.86 25.68 -0.59
N GLU A 101 -43.14 25.41 -0.30
CA GLU A 101 -44.12 25.01 -1.32
C GLU A 101 -44.45 26.25 -2.17
N ASP A 102 -44.69 25.98 -3.44
CA ASP A 102 -45.39 26.82 -4.43
C ASP A 102 -44.66 27.88 -5.29
N ALA A 103 -45.05 27.80 -6.57
CA ALA A 103 -45.01 28.79 -7.65
C ALA A 103 -43.64 29.09 -8.31
N GLN A 104 -43.46 29.12 -9.64
CA GLN A 104 -44.32 28.97 -10.81
C GLN A 104 -43.38 28.89 -12.07
N PRO A 105 -43.90 28.58 -13.27
CA PRO A 105 -43.15 27.98 -14.37
C PRO A 105 -42.46 28.99 -15.30
N ALA A 106 -41.25 28.66 -15.74
CA ALA A 106 -40.59 29.35 -16.85
C ALA A 106 -41.17 28.88 -18.20
N LYS A 107 -41.59 29.87 -19.00
CA LYS A 107 -42.21 29.76 -20.32
C LYS A 107 -41.28 29.05 -21.32
N VAL A 108 -41.79 27.96 -21.90
CA VAL A 108 -41.20 27.27 -23.06
C VAL A 108 -41.55 28.02 -24.36
N PRO A 109 -40.60 28.29 -25.27
CA PRO A 109 -40.88 28.86 -26.58
C PRO A 109 -41.70 27.90 -27.45
N LYS A 110 -42.84 28.39 -27.98
CA LYS A 110 -43.68 27.67 -28.94
C LYS A 110 -43.05 27.70 -30.33
N THR A 111 -42.55 26.56 -30.81
CA THR A 111 -42.33 26.31 -32.24
C THR A 111 -43.49 25.48 -32.80
N PRO A 112 -44.07 25.86 -33.95
CA PRO A 112 -45.14 25.09 -34.58
C PRO A 112 -44.55 23.93 -35.37
N VAL A 113 -44.48 22.75 -34.74
CA VAL A 113 -44.12 21.50 -35.43
C VAL A 113 -45.40 20.88 -35.98
N LYS A 114 -45.46 20.79 -37.32
CA LYS A 114 -46.53 20.15 -38.08
C LYS A 114 -46.78 18.73 -37.59
N GLU A 115 -48.01 18.47 -37.16
CA GLU A 115 -48.52 17.16 -36.78
C GLU A 115 -48.67 16.26 -38.01
N PRO A 116 -47.88 15.17 -38.14
CA PRO A 116 -48.15 14.16 -39.14
C PRO A 116 -49.33 13.31 -38.64
N ARG A 117 -50.47 13.38 -39.34
CA ARG A 117 -51.62 12.47 -39.16
C ARG A 117 -51.17 11.02 -39.36
N ALA A 118 -50.79 10.37 -38.27
CA ALA A 118 -50.48 8.96 -38.25
C ALA A 118 -51.78 8.16 -38.30
N LYS A 119 -51.98 7.42 -39.39
CA LYS A 119 -53.07 6.45 -39.57
C LYS A 119 -53.02 5.44 -38.42
N VAL A 120 -54.06 5.44 -37.58
CA VAL A 120 -54.27 4.45 -36.51
C VAL A 120 -54.49 3.07 -37.15
N ARG A 121 -53.39 2.33 -37.32
CA ARG A 121 -53.45 0.89 -37.61
C ARG A 121 -53.87 0.19 -36.33
N LYS A 122 -55.05 -0.44 -36.35
CA LYS A 122 -55.54 -1.34 -35.29
C LYS A 122 -54.58 -2.52 -35.21
N THR A 123 -53.62 -2.47 -34.29
CA THR A 123 -52.75 -3.61 -33.97
C THR A 123 -53.57 -4.68 -33.25
N PRO A 124 -53.41 -5.96 -33.61
CA PRO A 124 -54.16 -7.06 -33.02
C PRO A 124 -53.75 -7.23 -31.55
N ARG A 125 -54.68 -6.92 -30.63
CA ARG A 125 -54.55 -6.93 -29.15
C ARG A 125 -54.05 -8.25 -28.54
N ARG A 126 -53.94 -9.34 -29.30
CA ARG A 126 -53.48 -10.64 -28.80
C ARG A 126 -51.96 -10.78 -28.77
N ALA A 127 -51.23 -10.08 -29.65
CA ALA A 127 -49.77 -10.16 -29.71
C ALA A 127 -49.08 -9.42 -28.54
N THR A 128 -49.71 -8.36 -28.02
CA THR A 128 -49.16 -7.55 -26.92
C THR A 128 -49.20 -8.28 -25.57
N VAL A 129 -50.20 -9.13 -25.35
CA VAL A 129 -50.32 -9.90 -24.10
C VAL A 129 -49.24 -10.98 -24.03
N ALA A 130 -48.98 -11.69 -25.14
CA ALA A 130 -47.94 -12.72 -25.19
C ALA A 130 -46.54 -12.15 -24.91
N LEU A 131 -46.22 -10.96 -25.46
CA LEU A 131 -44.94 -10.29 -25.21
C LEU A 131 -44.77 -9.89 -23.73
N ALA A 132 -45.83 -9.38 -23.09
CA ALA A 132 -45.79 -8.98 -21.69
C ALA A 132 -45.57 -10.19 -20.75
N VAL A 133 -46.19 -11.34 -21.05
CA VAL A 133 -45.99 -12.59 -20.28
C VAL A 133 -44.55 -13.10 -20.45
N LEU A 134 -44.01 -13.06 -21.67
CA LEU A 134 -42.64 -13.48 -21.95
C LEU A 134 -41.60 -12.60 -21.23
N LEU A 135 -41.80 -11.28 -21.21
CA LEU A 135 -40.96 -10.35 -20.45
C LEU A 135 -41.04 -10.58 -18.93
N SER A 136 -42.24 -10.90 -18.42
CA SER A 136 -42.44 -11.20 -16.99
C SER A 136 -41.73 -12.50 -16.58
N LEU A 137 -41.75 -13.54 -17.43
CA LEU A 137 -41.03 -14.80 -17.20
C LEU A 137 -39.51 -14.62 -17.26
N LEU A 138 -39.00 -13.80 -18.18
CA LEU A 138 -37.57 -13.46 -18.26
C LEU A 138 -37.10 -12.67 -17.03
N ALA A 139 -37.90 -11.71 -16.55
CA ALA A 139 -37.59 -10.98 -15.32
C ALA A 139 -37.59 -11.89 -14.08
N LEU A 140 -38.54 -12.82 -14.00
CA LEU A 140 -38.60 -13.80 -12.91
C LEU A 140 -37.38 -14.75 -12.93
N ALA A 141 -36.98 -15.24 -14.10
CA ALA A 141 -35.80 -16.09 -14.25
C ALA A 141 -34.50 -15.37 -13.85
N GLY A 142 -34.37 -14.07 -14.18
CA GLY A 142 -33.23 -13.25 -13.77
C GLY A 142 -33.10 -13.09 -12.24
N SER A 143 -34.23 -12.97 -11.53
CA SER A 143 -34.23 -12.81 -10.06
C SER A 143 -33.72 -14.05 -9.32
N VAL A 144 -34.01 -15.26 -9.83
CA VAL A 144 -33.54 -16.52 -9.23
C VAL A 144 -32.01 -16.67 -9.39
N ALA A 145 -31.45 -16.26 -10.54
CA ALA A 145 -30.00 -16.33 -10.77
C ALA A 145 -29.21 -15.41 -9.82
N ALA A 146 -29.74 -14.22 -9.50
CA ALA A 146 -29.10 -13.29 -8.57
C ALA A 146 -29.03 -13.83 -7.13
N VAL A 147 -30.07 -14.52 -6.67
CA VAL A 147 -30.10 -15.15 -5.34
C VAL A 147 -29.08 -16.30 -5.25
N VAL A 148 -28.98 -17.14 -6.28
CA VAL A 148 -28.02 -18.26 -6.30
C VAL A 148 -26.57 -17.77 -6.32
N LEU A 149 -26.27 -16.71 -7.08
CA LEU A 149 -24.94 -16.10 -7.09
C LEU A 149 -24.57 -15.44 -5.75
N ALA A 150 -25.53 -14.77 -5.10
CA ALA A 150 -25.33 -14.17 -3.78
C ALA A 150 -25.13 -15.22 -2.66
N TRP A 151 -25.67 -16.43 -2.82
CA TRP A 151 -25.45 -17.51 -1.85
C TRP A 151 -24.09 -18.17 -2.02
N ARG A 152 -23.62 -18.33 -3.27
CA ARG A 152 -22.28 -18.88 -3.55
C ARG A 152 -21.13 -18.00 -3.07
N THR A 153 -21.32 -16.69 -2.96
CA THR A 153 -20.29 -15.79 -2.43
C THR A 153 -20.20 -15.81 -0.90
N LYS A 154 -21.24 -16.31 -0.19
CA LYS A 154 -21.21 -16.44 1.27
C LYS A 154 -20.47 -17.68 1.76
N GLU A 155 -20.47 -18.77 1.00
CA GLU A 155 -19.75 -19.99 1.37
C GLU A 155 -18.24 -19.92 1.08
N ALA A 156 -17.80 -18.94 0.29
CA ALA A 156 -16.37 -18.67 0.08
C ALA A 156 -15.71 -17.91 1.25
N LYS A 157 -16.43 -17.68 2.37
CA LYS A 157 -15.82 -17.34 3.65
C LYS A 157 -15.40 -18.63 4.35
N GLU A 158 -14.68 -19.46 3.60
CA GLU A 158 -13.96 -20.61 4.12
C GLU A 158 -12.94 -20.07 5.10
N GLU A 159 -13.12 -20.48 6.35
CA GLU A 159 -12.24 -20.20 7.48
C GLU A 159 -10.83 -20.56 7.05
N ALA A 160 -10.04 -19.53 6.72
CA ALA A 160 -8.67 -19.73 6.31
C ALA A 160 -8.00 -20.59 7.38
N PRO A 161 -7.36 -21.72 7.02
CA PRO A 161 -6.73 -22.60 8.00
C PRO A 161 -5.85 -21.76 8.91
N PRO A 162 -5.85 -22.01 10.24
CA PRO A 162 -5.10 -21.18 11.18
C PRO A 162 -3.68 -21.05 10.65
N SER A 163 -3.32 -19.82 10.26
CA SER A 163 -2.01 -19.56 9.69
C SER A 163 -1.00 -20.05 10.71
N PRO A 164 -0.04 -20.92 10.34
CA PRO A 164 0.91 -21.48 11.28
C PRO A 164 1.52 -20.33 12.08
N ALA A 165 1.42 -20.43 13.41
CA ALA A 165 1.95 -19.40 14.30
C ALA A 165 3.44 -19.20 13.93
N PRO A 166 3.89 -17.96 13.70
CA PRO A 166 5.27 -17.70 13.35
C PRO A 166 6.18 -18.28 14.44
N ALA A 167 7.26 -18.95 14.03
CA ALA A 167 8.24 -19.50 14.94
C ALA A 167 8.74 -18.38 15.87
N GLN A 168 8.67 -18.61 17.18
CA GLN A 168 9.15 -17.65 18.17
C GLN A 168 10.68 -17.65 18.10
N SER A 169 11.28 -16.53 17.69
CA SER A 169 12.73 -16.34 17.78
C SER A 169 13.10 -15.95 19.22
N ASP A 170 14.23 -16.47 19.70
CA ASP A 170 14.69 -16.27 21.08
C ASP A 170 14.93 -14.77 21.35
N GLY A 171 13.96 -14.11 21.99
CA GLY A 171 14.04 -12.72 22.44
C GLY A 171 13.05 -11.76 21.77
N TYR A 172 12.47 -12.11 20.62
CA TYR A 172 11.45 -11.28 19.97
C TYR A 172 10.06 -11.82 20.29
N ARG A 173 9.20 -10.96 20.84
CA ARG A 173 7.81 -11.34 21.15
C ARG A 173 6.87 -10.72 20.13
N VAL A 174 6.08 -11.56 19.45
CA VAL A 174 5.04 -11.10 18.53
C VAL A 174 4.04 -10.20 19.27
N SER A 175 3.87 -8.95 18.80
CA SER A 175 2.82 -8.03 19.26
C SER A 175 1.50 -8.31 18.54
N TYR A 176 1.57 -8.45 17.21
CA TYR A 176 0.44 -8.83 16.36
C TYR A 176 0.96 -9.51 15.08
N ALA A 177 0.13 -10.31 14.43
CA ALA A 177 0.55 -11.12 13.27
C ALA A 177 -0.44 -11.01 12.10
N LYS A 178 0.09 -10.61 10.94
CA LYS A 178 -0.65 -10.51 9.66
C LYS A 178 -1.92 -9.65 9.74
N GLU A 179 -1.88 -8.60 10.54
CA GLU A 179 -3.00 -7.67 10.69
C GLU A 179 -3.23 -6.90 9.38
N PRO A 180 -4.45 -6.90 8.84
CA PRO A 180 -4.73 -6.26 7.56
C PRO A 180 -4.84 -4.73 7.71
N LEU A 181 -4.18 -4.02 6.81
CA LEU A 181 -4.21 -2.56 6.69
C LEU A 181 -4.75 -2.21 5.31
N ARG A 182 -5.90 -1.54 5.26
CA ARG A 182 -6.55 -1.16 4.00
C ARG A 182 -6.36 0.33 3.76
N ILE A 183 -5.76 0.65 2.62
CA ILE A 183 -5.53 2.02 2.18
C ILE A 183 -6.52 2.32 1.06
N GLN A 184 -7.30 3.37 1.25
CA GLN A 184 -8.20 3.91 0.24
C GLN A 184 -8.00 5.41 0.21
N LEU A 185 -7.36 5.89 -0.84
CA LEU A 185 -7.07 7.30 -1.03
C LEU A 185 -7.61 7.78 -2.35
N ALA A 186 -7.99 9.06 -2.37
CA ALA A 186 -8.18 9.76 -3.61
C ALA A 186 -6.83 9.95 -4.35
N CYS A 187 -6.95 10.33 -5.60
CA CYS A 187 -5.84 10.72 -6.45
C CYS A 187 -5.03 11.88 -5.82
N ALA A 188 -3.69 11.81 -5.88
CA ALA A 188 -2.79 12.85 -5.33
C ALA A 188 -2.92 13.11 -3.81
N ALA A 189 -3.37 12.11 -3.05
CA ALA A 189 -3.48 12.19 -1.59
C ALA A 189 -2.32 11.48 -0.88
N VAL A 190 -2.10 11.90 0.37
CA VAL A 190 -1.13 11.32 1.30
C VAL A 190 -1.91 10.71 2.47
N LEU A 191 -1.48 9.52 2.92
CA LEU A 191 -1.97 8.89 4.13
C LEU A 191 -0.80 8.52 5.02
N HIS A 192 -1.02 8.66 6.31
CA HIS A 192 -0.06 8.33 7.34
C HIS A 192 -0.50 7.05 8.04
N LEU A 193 0.45 6.16 8.29
CA LEU A 193 0.24 4.84 8.88
C LEU A 193 1.01 4.77 10.19
N ASP A 194 0.31 4.39 11.25
CA ASP A 194 0.88 4.01 12.54
C ASP A 194 1.02 2.47 12.55
N LEU A 195 2.21 1.98 12.88
CA LEU A 195 2.51 0.55 12.96
C LEU A 195 2.62 0.05 14.40
N ASP A 196 2.70 0.92 15.41
CA ASP A 196 2.61 0.49 16.81
C ASP A 196 1.20 -0.01 17.12
N GLU A 197 0.20 0.68 16.56
CA GLU A 197 -1.17 0.21 16.46
C GLU A 197 -1.54 0.16 14.97
N PRO A 198 -1.72 -1.02 14.34
CA PRO A 198 -1.84 -1.14 12.90
C PRO A 198 -3.11 -0.43 12.39
N ARG A 199 -2.99 0.87 12.12
CA ARG A 199 -4.07 1.77 11.75
C ARG A 199 -3.65 2.63 10.57
N ALA A 200 -4.63 2.88 9.71
CA ALA A 200 -4.54 3.88 8.66
C ALA A 200 -5.04 5.23 9.19
N ASP A 201 -4.61 6.32 8.55
CA ASP A 201 -5.03 7.70 8.86
C ASP A 201 -4.54 8.20 10.23
N ALA A 202 -3.29 7.88 10.56
CA ALA A 202 -2.65 8.38 11.76
C ALA A 202 -2.28 9.87 11.63
N ALA A 203 -2.03 10.53 12.77
CA ALA A 203 -1.41 11.85 12.76
C ALA A 203 0.01 11.75 12.21
N GLU A 204 0.44 12.73 11.40
CA GLU A 204 1.78 12.73 10.77
C GLU A 204 2.90 12.54 11.79
N SER A 205 2.81 13.19 12.96
CA SER A 205 3.83 13.12 14.01
C SER A 205 3.99 11.74 14.67
N LEU A 206 3.00 10.86 14.52
CA LEU A 206 3.00 9.50 15.08
C LEU A 206 3.22 8.43 13.99
N ALA A 207 3.30 8.83 12.73
CA ALA A 207 3.28 7.90 11.62
C ALA A 207 4.66 7.29 11.36
N ASP A 208 4.74 5.96 11.36
CA ASP A 208 5.94 5.23 10.97
C ASP A 208 6.12 5.18 9.45
N LEU A 209 5.02 5.17 8.70
CA LEU A 209 5.03 5.17 7.25
C LEU A 209 4.13 6.25 6.67
N ARG A 210 4.58 6.81 5.55
CA ARG A 210 3.82 7.73 4.70
C ARG A 210 3.56 7.07 3.36
N TYR A 211 2.29 6.90 3.02
CA TYR A 211 1.81 6.45 1.73
C TYR A 211 1.44 7.66 0.86
N GLU A 212 1.98 7.73 -0.35
CA GLU A 212 1.69 8.79 -1.32
C GLU A 212 1.10 8.15 -2.58
N SER A 213 -0.15 8.48 -2.90
CA SER A 213 -0.76 8.14 -4.18
C SER A 213 -0.59 9.30 -5.14
N ARG A 214 -0.22 9.02 -6.39
CA ARG A 214 -0.12 10.03 -7.45
C ARG A 214 -1.14 9.77 -8.52
N CYS A 215 -1.59 10.83 -9.17
CA CYS A 215 -2.48 10.70 -10.31
C CYS A 215 -1.76 10.18 -11.55
N GLY A 216 -2.47 9.40 -12.36
CA GLY A 216 -1.99 8.90 -13.64
C GLY A 216 -1.32 7.53 -13.55
N THR A 217 -0.22 7.36 -14.27
CA THR A 217 0.48 6.08 -14.44
C THR A 217 1.59 5.85 -13.42
N GLN A 218 1.82 6.79 -12.50
CA GLN A 218 2.85 6.63 -11.49
C GLN A 218 2.36 5.70 -10.38
N PRO A 219 3.12 4.65 -10.04
CA PRO A 219 2.76 3.75 -8.96
C PRO A 219 2.78 4.49 -7.62
N PRO A 220 1.90 4.14 -6.66
CA PRO A 220 1.96 4.69 -5.31
C PRO A 220 3.31 4.39 -4.65
N GLN A 221 3.67 5.20 -3.66
CA GLN A 221 4.96 5.10 -2.99
C GLN A 221 4.79 5.08 -1.47
N LEU A 222 5.66 4.33 -0.79
CA LEU A 222 5.81 4.32 0.66
C LEU A 222 7.15 4.98 1.03
N SER A 223 7.17 5.68 2.14
CA SER A 223 8.39 6.25 2.73
C SER A 223 8.32 6.18 4.25
N LEU A 224 9.47 6.23 4.92
CA LEU A 224 9.52 6.31 6.38
C LEU A 224 8.97 7.66 6.86
N GLY A 225 8.06 7.62 7.82
CA GLY A 225 7.53 8.77 8.54
C GLY A 225 8.38 9.12 9.77
N PRO A 226 8.02 10.18 10.52
CA PRO A 226 8.77 10.62 11.69
C PRO A 226 8.66 9.66 12.88
N GLY A 227 7.64 8.78 12.90
CA GLY A 227 7.48 7.71 13.89
C GLY A 227 8.48 6.58 13.70
N ALA A 228 9.11 6.44 12.54
CA ALA A 228 10.07 5.35 12.29
C ALA A 228 11.50 5.75 12.70
N ALA A 229 12.14 4.89 13.50
CA ALA A 229 13.57 4.98 13.81
C ALA A 229 14.46 4.44 12.66
N GLY A 230 13.92 3.59 11.79
CA GLY A 230 14.62 3.08 10.62
C GLY A 230 13.77 2.12 9.78
N GLY A 231 14.32 1.66 8.65
CA GLY A 231 13.67 0.65 7.84
C GLY A 231 14.56 0.10 6.73
N SER A 232 14.10 -0.94 6.03
CA SER A 232 14.76 -1.54 4.87
C SER A 232 13.72 -2.10 3.91
N ARG A 233 14.04 -2.14 2.61
CA ARG A 233 13.25 -2.90 1.63
C ARG A 233 13.62 -4.38 1.73
N HIS A 234 12.62 -5.25 1.70
CA HIS A 234 12.82 -6.70 1.65
C HIS A 234 12.01 -7.33 0.51
N ALA A 235 12.51 -8.45 -0.02
CA ALA A 235 11.94 -9.07 -1.22
C ALA A 235 10.79 -10.06 -0.94
N GLY A 236 10.59 -10.47 0.32
CA GLY A 236 9.63 -11.51 0.70
C GLY A 236 8.89 -11.21 2.01
N ALA A 237 7.70 -11.81 2.14
CA ALA A 237 6.81 -11.64 3.29
C ALA A 237 7.03 -12.69 4.40
N ASP A 238 7.88 -13.69 4.16
CA ASP A 238 8.15 -14.79 5.10
C ASP A 238 9.34 -14.50 6.03
N THR A 239 9.79 -13.24 6.07
CA THR A 239 10.91 -12.80 6.90
C THR A 239 10.51 -12.75 8.36
N ASP A 240 11.34 -13.31 9.24
CA ASP A 240 11.16 -13.25 10.67
C ASP A 240 11.75 -11.96 11.29
N ALA A 241 11.63 -11.83 12.61
CA ALA A 241 12.13 -10.66 13.32
C ALA A 241 13.66 -10.48 13.17
N GLU A 242 14.44 -11.55 13.27
CA GLU A 242 15.90 -11.48 13.13
C GLU A 242 16.33 -11.08 11.72
N GLY A 243 15.66 -11.64 10.70
CA GLY A 243 15.85 -11.29 9.30
C GLY A 243 15.53 -9.82 9.04
N CYS A 244 14.45 -9.30 9.63
CA CYS A 244 14.09 -7.90 9.50
C CYS A 244 15.08 -6.96 10.21
N ASP A 245 15.50 -7.25 11.45
CA ASP A 245 16.51 -6.44 12.16
C ASP A 245 17.83 -6.42 11.37
N ARG A 246 18.27 -7.58 10.88
CA ARG A 246 19.46 -7.69 10.03
C ARG A 246 19.32 -6.83 8.77
N ALA A 247 18.19 -6.90 8.08
CA ALA A 247 17.95 -6.16 6.84
C ALA A 247 18.03 -4.63 7.06
N ILE A 248 17.47 -4.13 8.17
CA ILE A 248 17.58 -2.71 8.56
C ILE A 248 19.04 -2.30 8.77
N ARG A 249 19.83 -3.13 9.46
CA ARG A 249 21.25 -2.83 9.71
C ARG A 249 22.11 -2.88 8.45
N THR A 250 21.86 -3.83 7.55
CA THR A 250 22.71 -4.05 6.37
C THR A 250 22.28 -3.24 5.14
N SER A 251 21.03 -2.81 5.08
CA SER A 251 20.46 -2.12 3.92
C SER A 251 19.42 -1.07 4.34
N PRO A 252 19.82 -0.07 5.15
CA PRO A 252 18.89 0.93 5.66
C PRO A 252 18.30 1.77 4.52
N LEU A 253 17.01 2.03 4.61
CA LEU A 253 16.35 3.09 3.86
C LEU A 253 16.72 4.43 4.51
N GLY A 254 17.38 5.30 3.77
CA GLY A 254 17.60 6.68 4.17
C GLY A 254 16.28 7.47 4.31
N GLN A 255 16.33 8.54 5.09
CA GLN A 255 15.18 9.45 5.23
C GLN A 255 14.75 9.98 3.86
N GLY A 256 13.44 9.97 3.61
CA GLY A 256 12.86 10.42 2.34
C GLY A 256 13.05 9.48 1.14
N LEU A 257 13.74 8.34 1.30
CA LEU A 257 13.73 7.30 0.28
C LEU A 257 12.32 6.74 0.13
N ARG A 258 11.95 6.48 -1.12
CA ARG A 258 10.62 6.05 -1.50
C ARG A 258 10.68 4.64 -2.08
N VAL A 259 9.82 3.77 -1.60
CA VAL A 259 9.63 2.40 -2.07
C VAL A 259 8.36 2.35 -2.89
N GLU A 260 8.48 1.87 -4.12
CA GLU A 260 7.32 1.65 -4.98
C GLU A 260 6.39 0.58 -4.38
N VAL A 261 5.10 0.87 -4.34
CA VAL A 261 4.09 -0.04 -3.84
C VAL A 261 3.73 -1.05 -4.93
N THR A 262 4.37 -2.22 -4.88
CA THR A 262 4.08 -3.35 -5.77
C THR A 262 3.69 -4.58 -4.96
N LYS A 263 2.76 -5.37 -5.50
CA LYS A 263 2.30 -6.61 -4.85
C LYS A 263 3.49 -7.57 -4.62
N GLY A 264 3.57 -8.11 -3.41
CA GLY A 264 4.64 -9.02 -2.97
C GLY A 264 5.89 -8.32 -2.46
N THR A 265 6.01 -6.99 -2.58
CA THR A 265 7.09 -6.25 -1.91
C THR A 265 6.82 -6.19 -0.40
N ALA A 266 7.88 -6.30 0.40
CA ALA A 266 7.80 -6.14 1.84
C ALA A 266 8.79 -5.06 2.34
N LEU A 267 8.46 -4.43 3.46
CA LEU A 267 9.31 -3.47 4.16
C LEU A 267 9.48 -3.92 5.60
N CYS A 268 10.72 -3.91 6.10
CA CYS A 268 10.99 -3.99 7.53
C CYS A 268 11.12 -2.57 8.07
N VAL A 269 10.43 -2.27 9.17
CA VAL A 269 10.39 -0.95 9.82
C VAL A 269 10.72 -1.13 11.28
N LEU A 270 11.56 -0.26 11.84
CA LEU A 270 11.78 -0.14 13.27
C LEU A 270 11.05 1.12 13.74
N THR A 271 10.02 0.97 14.58
CA THR A 271 9.26 2.10 15.13
C THR A 271 10.06 2.81 16.21
N ALA A 272 9.79 4.10 16.43
CA ALA A 272 10.40 4.91 17.47
C ALA A 272 9.61 4.86 18.80
N ALA A 273 8.63 3.95 18.92
CA ALA A 273 7.93 3.71 20.17
C ALA A 273 8.86 3.32 21.31
N THR A 274 8.33 3.43 22.53
CA THR A 274 9.01 2.95 23.74
C THR A 274 8.09 1.94 24.45
N PRO A 275 8.37 0.63 24.35
CA PRO A 275 9.51 0.00 23.68
C PRO A 275 9.40 0.03 22.15
N ALA A 276 10.53 0.04 21.45
CA ALA A 276 10.57 -0.01 19.99
C ALA A 276 10.04 -1.35 19.47
N GLU A 277 9.29 -1.30 18.38
CA GLU A 277 8.77 -2.48 17.70
C GLU A 277 9.41 -2.63 16.32
N LEU A 278 9.65 -3.87 15.93
CA LEU A 278 10.09 -4.24 14.59
C LEU A 278 8.89 -4.74 13.82
N VAL A 279 8.61 -4.19 12.65
CA VAL A 279 7.39 -4.46 11.89
C VAL A 279 7.74 -4.86 10.46
N LEU A 280 7.24 -6.00 10.01
CA LEU A 280 7.23 -6.42 8.62
C LEU A 280 5.90 -6.02 7.98
N VAL A 281 5.95 -5.16 6.97
CA VAL A 281 4.79 -4.74 6.18
C VAL A 281 4.86 -5.36 4.80
N GLU A 282 3.92 -6.24 4.48
CA GLU A 282 3.74 -6.87 3.17
C GLU A 282 2.67 -6.13 2.36
N ILE A 283 2.95 -5.85 1.08
CA ILE A 283 1.96 -5.36 0.13
C ILE A 283 1.26 -6.56 -0.53
N VAL A 284 0.06 -6.89 -0.07
CA VAL A 284 -0.71 -8.05 -0.58
C VAL A 284 -1.54 -7.73 -1.83
N GLU A 285 -1.91 -6.46 -2.00
CA GLU A 285 -2.80 -6.01 -3.07
C GLU A 285 -2.49 -4.56 -3.46
N VAL A 286 -2.54 -4.27 -4.76
CA VAL A 286 -2.42 -2.91 -5.31
C VAL A 286 -3.53 -2.73 -6.34
N GLY A 287 -4.37 -1.72 -6.14
CA GLY A 287 -5.44 -1.35 -7.08
C GLY A 287 -5.08 -0.11 -7.90
N GLY A 288 -5.77 0.07 -9.03
CA GLY A 288 -5.45 1.12 -10.01
C GLY A 288 -5.78 2.56 -9.60
N SER A 289 -6.43 2.78 -8.46
CA SER A 289 -6.90 4.09 -8.00
C SER A 289 -6.22 4.58 -6.72
N GLY A 290 -4.99 4.12 -6.41
CA GLY A 290 -4.32 4.46 -5.16
C GLY A 290 -4.81 3.67 -3.94
N THR A 291 -5.54 2.58 -4.18
CA THR A 291 -5.90 1.62 -3.15
C THR A 291 -4.78 0.61 -2.97
N ALA A 292 -4.44 0.27 -1.74
CA ALA A 292 -3.51 -0.81 -1.44
C ALA A 292 -4.02 -1.65 -0.27
N GLY A 293 -3.82 -2.95 -0.35
CA GLY A 293 -3.96 -3.87 0.77
C GLY A 293 -2.56 -4.17 1.30
N LEU A 294 -2.36 -3.91 2.59
CA LEU A 294 -1.14 -4.25 3.31
C LEU A 294 -1.46 -5.28 4.40
N ARG A 295 -0.45 -6.00 4.85
CA ARG A 295 -0.47 -6.81 6.07
C ARG A 295 0.75 -6.48 6.91
N ALA A 296 0.56 -6.32 8.21
CA ALA A 296 1.65 -6.03 9.12
C ALA A 296 1.83 -7.17 10.15
N THR A 297 3.07 -7.50 10.46
CA THR A 297 3.45 -8.38 11.57
C THR A 297 4.46 -7.63 12.42
N SER A 298 4.21 -7.51 13.73
CA SER A 298 5.09 -6.79 14.65
C SER A 298 5.69 -7.71 15.69
N TRP A 299 6.94 -7.42 16.06
CA TRP A 299 7.65 -8.02 17.16
C TRP A 299 8.23 -6.93 18.08
N ARG A 300 8.06 -7.08 19.39
CA ARG A 300 8.77 -6.26 20.37
C ARG A 300 10.25 -6.59 20.36
N MET A 301 11.06 -5.55 20.28
CA MET A 301 12.51 -5.69 20.39
C MET A 301 12.90 -6.16 21.81
N PRO A 302 13.90 -7.05 21.93
CA PRO A 302 14.51 -7.34 23.22
C PRO A 302 15.04 -6.04 23.83
N ARG A 303 14.85 -5.84 25.14
CA ARG A 303 15.50 -4.72 25.84
C ARG A 303 17.01 -4.91 25.74
N ALA A 304 17.72 -3.88 25.29
CA ALA A 304 19.18 -3.84 25.41
C ALA A 304 19.53 -4.07 26.89
N ARG A 305 20.34 -5.10 27.15
CA ARG A 305 20.82 -5.43 28.50
C ARG A 305 22.00 -4.56 28.88
#